data_AF-A0A117LGB7-F1
#
_entry.id   AF-A0A117LGB7-F1
#
_cell.length_a   1.000
_cell.length_b   1.000
_cell.length_c   1.000
_cell.angle_alpha   90.00
_cell.angle_beta   90.00
_cell.angle_gamma   90.00
#
_symmetry.space_group_name_H-M   'P 1'
#
loop_
_entity.id
_entity.type
_entity.pdbx_description
1 polymer ?
#
loop_
_entity_poly.entity_id
_entity_poly.type
_entity_poly.pdbx_seq_one_letter_code
_entity_poly.pdbx_strand_id
1 'polypeptide(L)'
;YLRLTKRLIGTLKDKMSEEEVESLFSEIGIEMAQAHKEDLDGKPLDARIKTLKQVLNREGFIIEYEKGNDSYEISSLSCPYYQIAKDYPEICNLDMHLISEFLSTPVKKVTCILDGDERCTFQISV
;
A
#
# COMPACT_ATOMS: atom_id res chain seq x y z
N TYR A 1 -14.27 15.71 -0.47
CA TYR A 1 -13.03 15.95 -1.25
C TYR A 1 -12.84 15.00 -2.44
N LEU A 2 -13.43 13.79 -2.45
CA LEU A 2 -13.30 12.78 -3.53
C LEU A 2 -13.43 13.32 -4.97
N ARG A 3 -14.41 14.19 -5.25
CA ARG A 3 -14.61 14.77 -6.60
C ARG A 3 -13.41 15.60 -7.07
N LEU A 4 -12.76 16.34 -6.17
CA LEU A 4 -11.58 17.13 -6.51
C LEU A 4 -10.38 16.21 -6.74
N THR A 5 -10.19 15.21 -5.87
CA THR A 5 -9.10 14.23 -6.01
C THR A 5 -9.15 13.47 -7.33
N LYS A 6 -10.34 12.98 -7.73
CA LYS A 6 -10.52 12.32 -9.04
C LYS A 6 -10.18 13.26 -10.20
N ARG A 7 -10.59 14.53 -10.14
CA ARG A 7 -10.24 15.53 -11.16
C ARG A 7 -8.74 15.80 -11.22
N LEU A 8 -8.07 15.86 -10.06
CA LEU A 8 -6.63 16.06 -10.00
C LEU A 8 -5.89 14.89 -10.66
N ILE A 9 -6.23 13.65 -10.28
CA ILE A 9 -5.60 12.45 -10.85
C ILE A 9 -5.87 12.36 -12.36
N GLY A 10 -7.12 12.59 -12.80
CA GLY A 10 -7.43 12.66 -14.23
C GLY A 10 -6.60 13.72 -14.97
N THR A 11 -6.42 14.90 -14.38
CA THR A 11 -5.59 15.96 -14.96
C THR A 11 -4.11 15.57 -15.04
N LEU A 12 -3.60 14.78 -14.08
CA LEU A 12 -2.23 14.26 -14.13
C LEU A 12 -2.08 13.29 -15.31
N LYS A 13 -3.02 12.36 -15.50
CA LYS A 13 -3.01 11.41 -16.63
C LYS A 13 -3.12 12.08 -17.99
N ASP A 14 -3.81 13.22 -18.09
CA ASP A 14 -3.88 13.98 -19.33
C ASP A 14 -2.55 14.67 -19.69
N LYS A 15 -1.66 14.86 -18.70
CA LYS A 15 -0.41 15.62 -18.83
C LYS A 15 0.86 14.77 -18.76
N MET A 16 0.75 13.56 -18.24
CA MET A 16 1.86 12.65 -17.96
C MET A 16 1.58 11.31 -18.62
N SER A 17 2.63 10.60 -18.98
CA SER A 17 2.56 9.20 -19.40
C SER A 17 2.11 8.31 -18.24
N GLU A 18 1.63 7.11 -18.56
CA GLU A 18 1.21 6.12 -17.57
C GLU A 18 2.36 5.76 -16.60
N GLU A 19 3.57 5.56 -17.14
CA GLU A 19 4.77 5.26 -16.35
C GLU A 19 5.12 6.39 -15.37
N GLU A 20 5.00 7.65 -15.78
CA GLU A 20 5.25 8.80 -14.90
C GLU A 20 4.22 8.89 -13.76
N VAL A 21 2.95 8.54 -14.01
CA VAL A 21 1.91 8.52 -12.98
C VAL A 21 2.13 7.35 -12.00
N GLU A 22 2.51 6.18 -12.51
CA GLU A 22 2.86 5.03 -11.68
C GLU A 22 4.09 5.31 -10.81
N SER A 23 5.14 5.93 -11.37
CA SER A 23 6.31 6.37 -10.61
C SER A 23 5.93 7.34 -9.51
N LEU A 24 5.08 8.32 -9.81
CA LEU A 24 4.62 9.30 -8.82
C LEU A 24 3.94 8.64 -7.62
N PHE A 25 3.02 7.70 -7.82
CA PHE A 25 2.37 6.99 -6.71
C PHE A 25 3.35 6.11 -5.92
N SER A 26 4.31 5.51 -6.62
CA SER A 26 5.34 4.68 -6.00
C SER A 26 6.28 5.51 -5.12
N GLU A 27 6.71 6.67 -5.61
CA GLU A 27 7.52 7.65 -4.87
C GLU A 27 6.81 8.13 -3.61
N ILE A 28 5.52 8.46 -3.69
CA ILE A 28 4.72 8.84 -2.51
C ILE A 28 4.72 7.70 -1.47
N GLY A 29 4.52 6.45 -1.90
CA GLY A 29 4.55 5.30 -1.00
C GLY A 29 5.91 5.11 -0.32
N ILE A 30 7.00 5.29 -1.06
CA ILE A 30 8.37 5.22 -0.56
C ILE A 30 8.64 6.35 0.45
N GLU A 31 8.26 7.59 0.16
CA GLU A 31 8.43 8.73 1.06
C GLU A 31 7.70 8.52 2.39
N MET A 32 6.46 8.01 2.33
CA MET A 32 5.67 7.65 3.51
C MET A 32 6.37 6.59 4.36
N ALA A 33 7.00 5.58 3.74
CA ALA A 33 7.75 4.56 4.45
C ALA A 33 9.04 5.11 5.09
N GLN A 34 9.77 5.96 4.36
CA GLN A 34 11.03 6.54 4.81
C GLN A 34 10.89 7.41 6.05
N ALA A 35 9.74 8.08 6.23
CA ALA A 35 9.42 8.84 7.43
C ALA A 35 9.45 8.00 8.72
N HIS A 36 9.38 6.67 8.61
CA HIS A 36 9.40 5.72 9.72
C HIS A 36 10.65 4.84 9.76
N LYS A 37 11.65 5.09 8.91
CA LYS A 37 12.81 4.21 8.75
C LYS A 37 13.62 4.04 10.05
N GLU A 38 13.86 5.14 10.77
CA GLU A 38 14.61 5.11 12.04
C GLU A 38 13.87 4.32 13.12
N ASP A 39 12.54 4.34 13.12
CA ASP A 39 11.71 3.60 14.06
C ASP A 39 11.77 2.08 13.83
N LEU A 40 12.23 1.62 12.66
CA LEU A 40 12.18 0.21 12.25
C LEU A 40 13.55 -0.47 12.24
N ASP A 41 14.64 0.31 12.34
CA ASP A 41 15.99 -0.22 12.24
C ASP A 41 16.29 -1.24 13.34
N GLY A 42 16.93 -2.35 12.96
CA GLY A 42 17.25 -3.46 13.86
C GLY A 42 16.05 -4.25 14.42
N LYS A 43 14.79 -3.94 14.06
CA LYS A 43 13.62 -4.67 14.55
C LYS A 43 13.35 -5.95 13.75
N PRO A 44 12.90 -7.04 14.40
CA PRO A 44 12.47 -8.24 13.68
C PRO A 44 11.23 -7.96 12.84
N LEU A 45 11.03 -8.72 11.76
CA LEU A 45 9.93 -8.55 10.80
C LEU A 45 8.55 -8.46 11.48
N ASP A 46 8.28 -9.31 12.48
CA ASP A 46 7.02 -9.29 13.23
C ASP A 46 6.75 -7.93 13.92
N ALA A 47 7.78 -7.35 14.55
CA ALA A 47 7.68 -6.03 15.18
C ALA A 47 7.50 -4.91 14.15
N ARG A 48 8.09 -5.06 12.96
CA ARG A 48 7.91 -4.13 11.84
C ARG A 48 6.49 -4.21 11.28
N ILE A 49 5.93 -5.40 11.08
CA ILE A 49 4.53 -5.59 10.65
C ILE A 49 3.55 -5.01 11.66
N LYS A 50 3.82 -5.18 12.97
CA LYS A 50 2.99 -4.57 14.02
C LYS A 50 3.02 -3.03 13.96
N THR A 51 4.19 -2.45 13.68
CA THR A 51 4.34 -0.99 13.53
C THR A 51 3.68 -0.50 12.25
N LEU A 52 3.84 -1.23 11.14
CA LEU A 52 3.18 -0.98 9.86
C LEU A 52 1.65 -0.89 10.03
N LYS A 53 1.05 -1.85 10.77
CA LYS A 53 -0.37 -1.83 11.09
C LYS A 53 -0.80 -0.54 11.78
N GLN A 54 0.00 -0.03 12.72
CA GLN A 54 -0.31 1.23 13.39
C GLN A 54 -0.22 2.44 12.46
N VAL A 55 0.78 2.47 11.57
CA VAL A 55 0.97 3.54 10.59
C VAL A 55 -0.16 3.53 9.56
N LEU A 56 -0.44 2.38 8.94
CA LEU A 56 -1.52 2.23 7.97
C LEU A 56 -2.90 2.56 8.57
N ASN A 57 -3.13 2.21 9.84
CA ASN A 57 -4.35 2.60 10.53
C ASN A 57 -4.50 4.12 10.68
N ARG A 58 -3.41 4.87 10.86
CA ARG A 58 -3.44 6.35 10.90
C ARG A 58 -3.73 6.95 9.52
N GLU A 59 -3.25 6.30 8.47
CA GLU A 59 -3.55 6.64 7.08
C GLU A 59 -4.97 6.23 6.65
N GLY A 60 -5.75 5.61 7.54
CA GLY A 60 -7.15 5.26 7.32
C GLY A 60 -7.37 3.88 6.69
N PHE A 61 -6.32 3.06 6.59
CA PHE A 61 -6.47 1.64 6.29
C PHE A 61 -6.97 0.88 7.51
N ILE A 62 -7.58 -0.28 7.29
CA ILE A 62 -7.80 -1.26 8.34
C ILE A 62 -7.17 -2.55 7.87
N ILE A 63 -6.09 -2.97 8.54
CA ILE A 63 -5.38 -4.20 8.18
C ILE A 63 -5.34 -5.23 9.31
N GLU A 64 -5.35 -6.49 8.91
CA GLU A 64 -5.04 -7.65 9.73
C GLU A 64 -3.84 -8.38 9.15
N TYR A 65 -3.14 -9.14 9.99
CA TYR A 65 -2.06 -9.97 9.51
C TYR A 65 -2.03 -11.29 10.26
N GLU A 66 -1.62 -12.33 9.56
CA GLU A 66 -1.44 -13.68 10.08
C GLU A 66 0.00 -14.14 9.84
N LYS A 67 0.53 -14.87 10.81
CA LYS A 67 1.86 -15.47 10.72
C LYS A 67 1.73 -16.94 10.37
N GLY A 68 2.23 -17.32 9.20
CA GLY A 68 2.43 -18.71 8.81
C GLY A 68 3.81 -19.23 9.25
N ASN A 69 4.15 -20.44 8.78
CA ASN A 69 5.45 -21.05 9.08
C ASN A 69 6.62 -20.29 8.43
N ASP A 70 6.50 -19.98 7.13
CA ASP A 70 7.56 -19.36 6.31
C ASP A 70 7.09 -18.08 5.60
N SER A 71 5.92 -17.55 5.97
CA SER A 71 5.39 -16.31 5.40
C SER A 71 4.48 -15.57 6.37
N TYR A 72 4.32 -14.28 6.14
CA TYR A 72 3.26 -13.47 6.70
C TYR A 72 2.26 -13.13 5.61
N GLU A 73 0.98 -13.09 5.97
CA GLU A 73 -0.08 -12.57 5.12
C GLU A 73 -0.66 -11.32 5.76
N ILE A 74 -0.79 -10.23 5.00
CA ILE A 74 -1.47 -9.01 5.39
C ILE A 74 -2.77 -8.92 4.59
N SER A 75 -3.89 -8.79 5.28
CA SER A 75 -5.23 -8.60 4.70
C SER A 75 -5.68 -7.17 4.92
N SER A 76 -6.03 -6.46 3.86
CA SER A 76 -6.64 -5.12 3.92
C SER A 76 -8.16 -5.23 3.99
N LEU A 77 -8.72 -5.02 5.18
CA LEU A 77 -10.17 -5.02 5.42
C LEU A 77 -10.84 -3.74 4.90
N SER A 78 -10.09 -2.64 4.87
CA SER A 78 -10.56 -1.37 4.33
C SER A 78 -9.39 -0.59 3.74
N CYS A 79 -9.57 -0.10 2.51
CA CYS A 79 -8.64 0.79 1.83
C CYS A 79 -9.30 2.18 1.68
N PRO A 80 -8.68 3.26 2.19
CA PRO A 80 -9.23 4.62 2.08
C PRO A 80 -9.30 5.09 0.62
N TYR A 81 -8.51 4.47 -0.27
CA TYR A 81 -8.45 4.82 -1.69
C TYR A 81 -9.41 4.01 -2.56
N TYR A 82 -10.21 3.09 -2.01
CA TYR A 82 -11.08 2.21 -2.80
C TYR A 82 -11.97 2.96 -3.81
N GLN A 83 -12.57 4.08 -3.39
CA GLN A 83 -13.44 4.87 -4.29
C GLN A 83 -12.69 5.57 -5.42
N ILE A 84 -11.39 5.80 -5.26
CA ILE A 84 -10.50 6.38 -6.27
C ILE A 84 -9.96 5.28 -7.18
N ALA A 85 -9.52 4.16 -6.59
CA ALA A 85 -8.89 3.03 -7.26
C ALA A 85 -9.80 2.37 -8.33
N LYS A 86 -11.12 2.52 -8.20
CA LYS A 86 -12.08 2.10 -9.24
C LYS A 86 -11.88 2.76 -10.60
N ASP A 87 -11.51 4.04 -10.58
CA ASP A 87 -11.28 4.82 -11.81
C ASP A 87 -9.79 4.94 -12.14
N TYR A 88 -8.93 4.82 -11.11
CA TYR A 88 -7.49 5.04 -11.17
C TYR A 88 -6.75 3.93 -10.40
N PRO A 89 -6.72 2.68 -10.90
CA PRO A 89 -6.13 1.53 -10.21
C PRO A 89 -4.64 1.71 -9.89
N GLU A 90 -3.92 2.54 -10.64
CA GLU A 90 -2.52 2.89 -10.40
C GLU A 90 -2.24 3.45 -8.99
N ILE A 91 -3.25 4.00 -8.30
CA ILE A 91 -3.11 4.46 -6.91
C ILE A 91 -2.78 3.30 -5.96
N CYS A 92 -3.11 2.07 -6.31
CA CYS A 92 -2.74 0.89 -5.52
C CYS A 92 -1.22 0.62 -5.56
N ASN A 93 -0.45 1.19 -6.48
CA ASN A 93 1.01 1.07 -6.42
C ASN A 93 1.58 1.76 -5.17
N LEU A 94 0.92 2.82 -4.69
CA LEU A 94 1.30 3.49 -3.45
C LEU A 94 1.31 2.54 -2.26
N ASP A 95 0.24 1.76 -2.06
CA ASP A 95 0.13 0.86 -0.89
C ASP A 95 1.14 -0.30 -0.97
N MET A 96 1.33 -0.87 -2.15
CA MET A 96 2.31 -1.93 -2.38
C MET A 96 3.73 -1.46 -2.08
N HIS A 97 4.12 -0.29 -2.60
CA HIS A 97 5.44 0.28 -2.38
C HIS A 97 5.64 0.72 -0.93
N LEU A 98 4.62 1.31 -0.30
CA LEU A 98 4.64 1.65 1.13
C LEU A 98 4.90 0.40 1.99
N ILE A 99 4.14 -0.67 1.81
CA ILE A 99 4.31 -1.90 2.60
C ILE A 99 5.69 -2.52 2.34
N SER A 100 6.09 -2.64 1.08
CA SER A 100 7.37 -3.25 0.69
C SER A 100 8.58 -2.48 1.21
N GLU A 101 8.58 -1.15 1.09
CA GLU A 101 9.65 -0.29 1.58
C GLU A 101 9.71 -0.30 3.11
N PHE A 102 8.55 -0.19 3.76
CA PHE A 102 8.44 -0.19 5.22
C PHE A 102 8.92 -1.52 5.83
N LEU A 103 8.65 -2.65 5.18
CA LEU A 103 9.12 -3.97 5.60
C LEU A 103 10.50 -4.32 5.05
N SER A 104 11.09 -3.49 4.16
CA SER A 104 12.35 -3.76 3.45
C SER A 104 12.42 -5.21 2.94
N THR A 105 11.30 -5.70 2.42
CA THR A 105 11.13 -7.07 1.96
C THR A 105 10.12 -7.03 0.81
N PRO A 106 10.39 -7.74 -0.31
CA PRO A 106 9.43 -7.80 -1.40
C PRO A 106 8.08 -8.35 -0.94
N VAL A 107 7.01 -7.69 -1.37
CA VAL A 107 5.64 -8.05 -1.06
C VAL A 107 4.95 -8.50 -2.34
N LYS A 108 4.23 -9.61 -2.27
CA LYS A 108 3.44 -10.13 -3.39
C LYS A 108 1.96 -9.90 -3.11
N LYS A 109 1.27 -9.17 -3.97
CA LYS A 109 -0.21 -9.12 -3.95
C LYS A 109 -0.76 -10.48 -4.35
N VAL A 110 -1.65 -11.06 -3.53
CA VAL A 110 -2.26 -12.37 -3.75
C VAL A 110 -3.69 -12.23 -4.24
N THR A 111 -4.50 -11.40 -3.58
CA THR A 111 -5.87 -11.07 -4.01
C THR A 111 -6.06 -9.56 -4.09
N CYS A 112 -7.07 -9.11 -4.84
CA CYS A 112 -7.35 -7.70 -5.05
C CYS A 112 -8.86 -7.45 -5.21
N ILE A 113 -9.39 -6.52 -4.42
CA ILE A 113 -10.82 -6.16 -4.49
C ILE A 113 -11.23 -5.57 -5.85
N LEU A 114 -10.28 -5.00 -6.60
CA LEU A 114 -10.54 -4.49 -7.95
C LEU A 114 -10.66 -5.62 -8.98
N ASP A 115 -10.08 -6.79 -8.69
CA ASP A 115 -10.12 -7.99 -9.55
C ASP A 115 -11.35 -8.88 -9.24
N GLY A 116 -12.19 -8.45 -8.29
CA GLY A 116 -13.43 -9.14 -7.89
C GLY A 116 -13.32 -9.97 -6.62
N ASP A 117 -12.15 -10.00 -5.97
CA ASP A 117 -11.96 -10.66 -4.68
C ASP A 117 -12.66 -9.93 -3.53
N GLU A 118 -12.82 -10.60 -2.38
CA GLU A 118 -13.44 -10.00 -1.19
C GLU A 118 -12.59 -8.85 -0.59
N ARG A 119 -11.26 -8.98 -0.67
CA ARG A 119 -10.30 -8.04 -0.07
C ARG A 119 -8.94 -8.12 -0.77
N CYS A 120 -8.11 -7.11 -0.58
CA CYS A 120 -6.71 -7.18 -1.00
C CYS A 120 -5.88 -7.93 0.04
N THR A 121 -5.08 -8.90 -0.39
CA THR A 121 -4.12 -9.60 0.47
C THR A 121 -2.71 -9.53 -0.10
N PHE A 122 -1.74 -9.53 0.81
CA PHE A 122 -0.33 -9.36 0.52
C PHE A 122 0.48 -10.41 1.26
N GLN A 123 1.31 -11.16 0.55
CA GLN A 123 2.19 -12.17 1.12
C GLN A 123 3.62 -11.63 1.22
N ILE A 124 4.25 -11.86 2.36
CA ILE A 124 5.65 -11.55 2.66
C ILE A 124 6.35 -12.86 3.00
N SER A 125 7.34 -13.24 2.22
CA SER A 125 8.18 -14.40 2.54
C SER A 125 9.21 -14.02 3.61
N VAL A 126 9.46 -14.95 4.55
CA VAL A 126 10.43 -14.78 5.65
C VAL A 126 11.81 -15.26 5.23
#